data_AF-A0A7J2MI55-F1
#
_entry.id   AF-A0A7J2MI55-F1
#
_cell.length_a   1.000
_cell.length_b   1.000
_cell.length_c   1.000
_cell.angle_alpha   90.00
_cell.angle_beta   90.00
_cell.angle_gamma   90.00
#
_symmetry.space_group_name_H-M   'P 1'
#
loop_
_entity.id
_entity.type
_entity.pdbx_description
1 polymer ?
#
loop_
_entity_poly.entity_id
_entity_poly.type
_entity_poly.pdbx_seq_one_letter_code
_entity_poly.pdbx_strand_id
1 'polypeptide(L)'
;MSGDDKTIPDIACTILDEGLICDHCLGRQFAKLSTGHTNRERGAAIRLVLAMTADMAGTGGDDEPMHPDLRIPERCWVCNGIFEELDTWASRAIDAIGGREYETFL
;
A
#
# COMPACT_ATOMS: atom_id res chain seq x y z
N MET A 1 -10.81 23.60 -9.39
CA MET A 1 -10.67 22.13 -9.37
C MET A 1 -11.97 21.59 -9.94
N SER A 2 -11.90 20.80 -11.02
CA SER A 2 -13.10 20.25 -11.65
C SER A 2 -13.75 19.24 -10.70
N GLY A 3 -15.08 19.08 -10.78
CA GLY A 3 -15.86 18.22 -9.86
C GLY A 3 -15.59 16.71 -9.96
N ASP A 4 -14.62 16.28 -10.77
CA ASP A 4 -14.31 14.86 -11.06
C ASP A 4 -12.90 14.42 -10.61
N ASP A 5 -12.10 15.29 -10.00
CA ASP A 5 -10.75 14.92 -9.54
C ASP A 5 -10.82 14.09 -8.24
N LYS A 6 -10.71 12.76 -8.35
CA LYS A 6 -10.61 11.87 -7.19
C LYS A 6 -9.36 12.20 -6.37
N THR A 7 -9.52 12.31 -5.05
CA THR A 7 -8.43 12.55 -4.11
C THR A 7 -7.67 11.26 -3.79
N ILE A 8 -6.52 11.37 -3.11
CA ILE A 8 -5.76 10.20 -2.63
C ILE A 8 -6.63 9.31 -1.71
N PRO A 9 -7.35 9.86 -0.70
CA PRO A 9 -8.31 9.08 0.08
C PRO A 9 -9.35 8.34 -0.77
N ASP A 10 -10.00 9.01 -1.75
CA ASP A 10 -11.05 8.39 -2.56
C ASP A 10 -10.53 7.17 -3.34
N ILE A 11 -9.34 7.32 -3.94
CA ILE A 11 -8.68 6.24 -4.68
C ILE A 11 -8.25 5.13 -3.72
N ALA A 12 -7.72 5.48 -2.55
CA ALA A 12 -7.29 4.51 -1.56
C ALA A 12 -8.45 3.68 -0.99
N CYS A 13 -9.61 4.30 -0.72
CA CYS A 13 -10.84 3.58 -0.35
C CYS A 13 -11.23 2.59 -1.44
N THR A 14 -11.29 3.04 -2.70
CA THR A 14 -11.62 2.16 -3.84
C THR A 14 -10.69 0.94 -3.92
N ILE A 15 -9.39 1.12 -3.67
CA ILE A 15 -8.42 0.01 -3.66
C ILE A 15 -8.68 -0.97 -2.52
N LEU A 16 -9.00 -0.47 -1.33
CA LEU A 16 -9.21 -1.28 -0.13
C LEU A 16 -10.54 -2.04 -0.17
N ASP A 17 -11.54 -1.51 -0.89
CA ASP A 17 -12.83 -2.17 -1.10
C ASP A 17 -12.72 -3.42 -2.00
N GLU A 18 -11.74 -3.46 -2.92
CA GLU A 18 -11.45 -4.64 -3.74
C GLU A 18 -10.80 -5.77 -2.94
N GLY A 19 -10.12 -5.44 -1.83
CA GLY A 19 -9.52 -6.42 -0.94
C GLY A 19 -8.48 -5.84 0.01
N LEU A 20 -8.29 -6.54 1.14
CA LEU A 20 -7.28 -6.17 2.12
C LEU A 20 -5.87 -6.37 1.57
N ILE A 21 -5.08 -5.29 1.55
CA ILE A 21 -3.68 -5.29 1.10
C ILE A 21 -2.75 -4.76 2.18
N CYS A 22 -1.46 -5.09 2.14
CA CYS A 22 -0.48 -4.52 3.06
C CYS A 22 -0.04 -3.10 2.65
N ASP A 23 0.66 -2.41 3.54
CA ASP A 23 1.13 -1.04 3.30
C ASP A 23 2.10 -0.92 2.11
N HIS A 24 2.92 -1.95 1.86
CA HIS A 24 3.79 -1.98 0.68
C HIS A 24 2.96 -1.90 -0.62
N CYS A 25 1.89 -2.68 -0.72
CA CYS A 25 1.03 -2.70 -1.90
C CYS A 25 0.23 -1.41 -2.01
N LEU A 26 -0.35 -0.92 -0.90
CA LEU A 26 -1.14 0.31 -0.91
C LEU A 26 -0.27 1.51 -1.31
N GLY A 27 0.90 1.69 -0.70
CA GLY A 27 1.78 2.79 -1.03
C GLY A 27 2.36 2.71 -2.44
N ARG A 28 2.55 1.51 -3.01
CA ARG A 28 3.02 1.34 -4.39
C ARG A 28 2.07 1.97 -5.41
N GLN A 29 0.76 2.01 -5.13
CA GLN A 29 -0.22 2.64 -6.01
C GLN A 29 0.01 4.15 -6.18
N PHE A 30 0.73 4.77 -5.24
CA PHE A 30 1.04 6.20 -5.20
C PHE A 30 2.55 6.49 -5.28
N ALA A 31 3.35 5.55 -5.80
CA ALA A 31 4.82 5.64 -5.79
C ALA A 31 5.43 6.88 -6.48
N LYS A 32 4.67 7.53 -7.36
CA LYS A 32 5.09 8.76 -8.07
C LYS A 32 4.89 10.05 -7.26
N LEU A 33 4.21 9.98 -6.12
CA LEU A 33 3.93 11.13 -5.25
C LEU A 33 4.88 11.11 -4.04
N SER A 34 5.32 12.28 -3.56
CA SER A 34 6.19 12.41 -2.38
C SER A 34 7.37 11.40 -2.38
N THR A 35 8.30 11.60 -3.32
CA THR A 35 9.48 10.74 -3.47
C THR A 35 10.37 10.78 -2.22
N GLY A 36 11.28 9.80 -2.08
CA GLY A 36 12.15 9.67 -0.89
C GLY A 36 11.57 8.83 0.25
N HIS A 37 10.34 8.31 0.10
CA HIS A 37 9.70 7.42 1.07
C HIS A 37 9.53 6.03 0.45
N THR A 38 9.68 5.00 1.27
CA THR A 38 9.35 3.62 0.90
C THR A 38 7.85 3.47 0.63
N ASN A 39 7.49 2.45 -0.13
CA ASN A 39 6.07 2.13 -0.33
C ASN A 39 5.37 1.79 0.99
N ARG A 40 6.07 1.14 1.93
CA ARG A 40 5.53 0.81 3.26
C ARG A 40 5.15 2.07 4.03
N GLU A 41 6.06 3.04 4.14
CA GLU A 41 5.80 4.30 4.85
C GLU A 41 4.63 5.05 4.22
N ARG A 42 4.57 5.08 2.89
CA ARG A 42 3.48 5.72 2.16
C ARG A 42 2.13 5.05 2.41
N GLY A 43 2.07 3.72 2.37
CA GLY A 43 0.85 2.98 2.66
C GLY A 43 0.37 3.21 4.10
N ALA A 44 1.28 3.15 5.07
CA ALA A 44 0.97 3.41 6.47
C ALA A 44 0.45 4.85 6.68
N ALA A 45 1.05 5.84 6.03
CA ALA A 45 0.59 7.22 6.09
C ALA A 45 -0.81 7.39 5.50
N ILE A 46 -1.10 6.73 4.37
CA ILE A 46 -2.45 6.75 3.77
C ILE A 46 -3.47 6.14 4.72
N ARG A 47 -3.17 4.98 5.32
CA ARG A 47 -4.06 4.36 6.31
C ARG A 47 -4.32 5.26 7.51
N LEU A 48 -3.28 5.92 8.02
CA LEU A 48 -3.41 6.86 9.14
C LEU A 48 -4.34 8.01 8.77
N VAL A 49 -4.17 8.61 7.59
CA VAL A 49 -5.06 9.67 7.11
C VAL A 49 -6.49 9.17 6.99
N LEU A 50 -6.72 7.98 6.41
CA LEU A 50 -8.06 7.39 6.30
C LEU A 50 -8.72 7.17 7.66
N ALA A 51 -7.97 6.64 8.63
CA ALA A 51 -8.45 6.45 9.99
C ALA A 51 -8.81 7.78 10.65
N MET A 52 -7.94 8.79 10.55
CA MET A 52 -8.20 10.13 11.08
C MET A 52 -9.41 10.80 10.41
N THR A 53 -9.59 10.61 9.10
CA THR A 53 -10.77 11.14 8.38
C THR A 53 -12.05 10.44 8.80
N ALA A 54 -12.00 9.14 9.09
CA ALA A 54 -13.14 8.39 9.61
C ALA A 54 -13.51 8.88 11.02
N ASP A 55 -12.52 9.00 11.92
CA ASP A 55 -12.73 9.52 13.28
C ASP A 55 -13.34 10.93 13.28
N MET A 56 -12.91 11.78 12.34
CA MET A 56 -13.40 13.15 12.19
C MET A 56 -14.85 13.22 11.66
N ALA A 57 -15.24 12.29 10.77
CA ALA A 57 -16.61 12.24 10.24
C ALA A 57 -17.64 11.87 11.32
N GLY A 58 -17.24 11.03 12.29
CA GLY A 58 -18.11 10.54 13.35
C GLY A 58 -18.61 9.12 13.07
N THR A 59 -19.56 8.64 13.87
CA THR A 59 -20.20 7.31 13.72
C THR A 59 -21.68 7.44 13.34
N GLY A 60 -22.05 8.44 12.55
CA GLY A 60 -23.33 9.14 12.75
C GLY A 60 -24.05 9.63 11.50
N GLY A 61 -24.47 8.70 10.63
CA GLY A 61 -25.58 8.91 9.70
C GLY A 61 -25.75 7.75 8.72
N ASP A 62 -27.00 7.40 8.39
CA ASP A 62 -27.34 6.33 7.41
C ASP A 62 -26.78 6.60 5.99
N ASP A 63 -26.31 7.83 5.74
CA ASP A 63 -25.76 8.32 4.47
C ASP A 63 -24.22 8.44 4.46
N GLU A 64 -23.50 8.02 5.51
CA GLU A 64 -22.03 8.10 5.54
C GLU A 64 -21.38 7.06 4.60
N PRO A 65 -20.38 7.46 3.79
CA PRO A 65 -19.67 6.52 2.94
C PRO A 65 -19.03 5.44 3.79
N MET A 66 -19.34 4.18 3.47
CA MET A 66 -18.77 2.98 4.08
C MET A 66 -17.25 3.17 4.27
N HIS A 67 -16.79 3.17 5.53
CA HIS A 67 -15.37 3.27 5.80
C HIS A 67 -14.67 2.00 5.29
N PRO A 68 -13.62 2.12 4.48
CA PRO A 68 -12.90 0.95 4.00
C PRO A 68 -12.31 0.20 5.18
N ASP A 69 -12.21 -1.11 5.06
CA ASP A 69 -11.56 -1.91 6.09
C ASP A 69 -10.05 -1.60 6.12
N LEU A 70 -9.64 -0.89 7.18
CA LEU A 70 -8.28 -0.40 7.35
C LEU A 70 -7.33 -1.45 7.96
N ARG A 71 -7.77 -2.68 8.23
CA ARG A 71 -6.92 -3.73 8.79
C ARG A 71 -5.78 -4.08 7.85
N ILE A 72 -4.60 -4.33 8.43
CA ILE A 72 -3.49 -4.95 7.72
C ILE A 72 -3.76 -6.47 7.72
N PRO A 73 -3.88 -7.11 6.55
CA PRO A 73 -4.15 -8.53 6.49
C PRO A 73 -2.90 -9.34 6.86
N GLU A 74 -3.09 -10.51 7.50
CA GLU A 74 -2.03 -11.52 7.67
C GLU A 74 -1.52 -12.03 6.32
N ARG A 75 -2.38 -12.05 5.30
CA ARG A 75 -2.05 -12.42 3.92
C ARG A 75 -2.60 -11.39 2.96
N CYS A 76 -1.71 -10.54 2.43
CA CYS A 76 -2.06 -9.50 1.47
C CYS A 76 -2.68 -10.09 0.20
N TRP A 77 -3.85 -9.57 -0.22
CA TRP A 77 -4.55 -10.01 -1.43
C TRP A 77 -3.70 -9.86 -2.72
N VAL A 78 -2.80 -8.87 -2.77
CA VAL A 78 -1.95 -8.60 -3.94
C VAL A 78 -0.63 -9.37 -3.90
N CYS A 79 0.16 -9.20 -2.83
CA CYS A 79 1.53 -9.72 -2.79
C CYS A 79 1.66 -11.04 -2.02
N ASN A 80 0.59 -11.54 -1.41
CA ASN A 80 0.54 -12.81 -0.70
C ASN A 80 1.60 -12.96 0.42
N GLY A 81 2.06 -11.85 1.00
CA GLY A 81 3.08 -11.84 2.07
C GLY A 81 4.53 -11.80 1.60
N ILE A 82 4.81 -11.74 0.30
CA ILE A 82 6.20 -11.86 -0.24
C ILE A 82 7.19 -10.84 0.35
N PHE A 83 6.72 -9.67 0.80
CA PHE A 83 7.58 -8.64 1.39
C PHE A 83 8.16 -9.02 2.76
N GLU A 84 7.58 -10.01 3.45
CA GLU A 84 8.11 -10.55 4.71
C GLU A 84 9.25 -11.54 4.47
N GLU A 85 9.38 -12.04 3.24
CA GLU A 85 10.38 -13.04 2.86
C GLU A 85 11.50 -12.45 1.99
N LEU A 86 11.63 -11.12 1.90
CA LEU A 86 12.57 -10.45 0.98
C LEU A 86 14.00 -10.96 1.13
N ASP A 87 14.49 -11.09 2.36
CA ASP A 87 15.87 -11.55 2.60
C ASP A 87 16.07 -12.98 2.11
N THR A 88 15.08 -13.86 2.30
CA THR A 88 15.13 -15.24 1.82
C THR A 88 15.19 -15.29 0.29
N TRP A 89 14.36 -14.49 -0.37
CA TRP A 89 14.35 -14.41 -1.84
C TRP A 89 15.61 -13.74 -2.38
N ALA A 90 16.14 -12.72 -1.71
CA ALA A 90 17.39 -12.07 -2.07
C ALA A 90 18.57 -13.03 -1.97
N SER A 91 18.68 -13.80 -0.89
CA SER A 91 19.74 -14.83 -0.75
C SER A 91 19.64 -15.89 -1.85
N ARG A 92 18.43 -16.38 -2.17
CA ARG A 92 18.24 -17.33 -3.27
C ARG A 92 18.63 -16.76 -4.62
N ALA A 93 18.36 -15.48 -4.87
CA ALA A 93 18.78 -14.81 -6.09
C ALA A 93 20.31 -14.72 -6.18
N ILE A 94 20.99 -14.37 -5.08
CA ILE A 94 22.46 -14.33 -5.00
C ILE A 94 23.04 -15.72 -5.28
N ASP A 95 22.51 -16.77 -4.66
CA ASP A 95 22.96 -18.16 -4.87
C ASP A 95 22.78 -18.60 -6.33
N ALA A 96 21.66 -18.23 -6.96
CA ALA A 96 21.38 -18.55 -8.35
C ALA A 96 22.30 -17.80 -9.34
N ILE A 97 22.63 -16.55 -9.04
CA ILE A 97 23.58 -15.74 -9.80
C ILE A 97 24.98 -16.37 -9.70
N GLY A 98 25.35 -16.92 -8.54
CA GLY A 98 26.65 -17.56 -8.32
C GLY A 98 27.82 -16.57 -8.48
N GLY A 99 28.97 -17.05 -8.94
CA GLY A 99 30.19 -16.23 -9.10
C GLY A 99 30.26 -15.38 -10.37
N ARG A 100 29.12 -15.01 -10.96
CA ARG A 100 29.09 -14.19 -12.19
C ARG A 100 29.28 -12.72 -11.83
N GLU A 101 30.11 -12.02 -12.58
CA GLU A 101 30.34 -10.58 -12.43
C GLU A 101 29.54 -9.79 -13.45
N TYR A 102 29.02 -8.63 -13.03
CA TYR A 102 28.23 -7.73 -13.87
C TYR A 102 28.59 -6.29 -13.54
N GLU A 103 28.61 -5.43 -14.56
CA GLU A 103 28.81 -3.99 -14.37
C GLU A 103 27.53 -3.30 -13.84
N THR A 104 26.37 -3.85 -14.18
CA THR A 104 25.05 -3.33 -13.76
C THR A 104 24.05 -4.48 -13.61
N PHE A 105 22.98 -4.26 -12.83
CA PHE A 105 21.81 -5.13 -12.77
C PHE A 105 20.54 -4.27 -12.79
N LEU A 106 19.44 -4.80 -13.33
CA LEU A 106 18.12 -4.16 -13.34
C LEU A 106 17.04 -5.15 -12.86
#